data_AF-A0A8J6TJL7-F1
#
_entry.id   AF-A0A8J6TJL7-F1
#
_cell.length_a   1.000
_cell.length_b   1.000
_cell.length_c   1.000
_cell.angle_alpha   90.00
_cell.angle_beta   90.00
_cell.angle_gamma   90.00
#
_symmetry.space_group_name_H-M   'P 1'
#
loop_
_entity.id
_entity.type
_entity.pdbx_description
1 polymer ?
#
loop_
_entity_poly.entity_id
_entity_poly.type
_entity_poly.pdbx_seq_one_letter_code
_entity_poly.pdbx_strand_id
1 'polypeptide(L)'
;MPDNNIPEENKSFSRSSKKTYSLVEIVKAPTTMVDKGPEDTIFAFPIVAILELMLAIGSTLVLVIFSLLKDAPLEELANPLITTDPAKAPWYFMGLQEMLEHMHPTLAGIILPALAVGFLISIPYIDYSREGAGVWFTSKRGKSIVGWTALYTLVAMTGFVLVDNAFPPRELLRDMLPNLVTQSLIPGAVMTFLVVLPLLVLWRSKEGIKNAREVMLVLFTVLFITAVVLTLTGFLFRGPGFELYWPWAMPNGYNPMDGL
;
A
#
# COMPACT_ATOMS: atom_id res chain seq x y z
N MET A 1 41.98 39.44 21.59
CA MET A 1 40.60 38.94 21.40
C MET A 1 40.70 37.82 20.37
N PRO A 2 40.37 36.56 20.69
CA PRO A 2 40.40 35.50 19.70
C PRO A 2 39.16 35.61 18.80
N ASP A 3 39.42 35.57 17.50
CA ASP A 3 38.45 35.65 16.42
C ASP A 3 37.72 34.31 16.30
N ASN A 4 36.51 34.22 16.86
CA ASN A 4 35.67 33.03 16.79
C ASN A 4 34.94 32.96 15.44
N ASN A 5 35.66 32.59 14.38
CA ASN A 5 35.08 32.18 13.10
C ASN A 5 34.41 30.81 13.23
N ILE A 6 33.19 30.79 13.77
CA ILE A 6 32.27 29.65 13.65
C ILE A 6 31.56 29.80 12.30
N PRO A 7 31.58 28.77 11.42
CA PRO A 7 30.87 28.81 10.13
C PRO A 7 29.39 29.17 10.34
N GLU A 8 28.87 30.12 9.55
CA GLU A 8 27.48 30.63 9.70
C GLU A 8 26.40 29.55 9.58
N GLU A 9 26.73 28.41 8.96
CA GLU A 9 25.85 27.26 8.75
C GLU A 9 25.35 26.63 10.07
N ASN A 10 25.98 26.93 11.20
CA ASN A 10 25.65 26.37 12.52
C ASN A 10 24.91 27.34 13.46
N LYS A 11 24.37 28.46 12.96
CA LYS A 11 23.55 29.38 13.75
C LYS A 11 22.08 29.07 13.52
N SER A 12 21.43 28.41 14.48
CA SER A 12 19.99 28.12 14.49
C SER A 12 19.08 29.37 14.52
N PHE A 13 19.67 30.57 14.62
CA PHE A 13 18.96 31.83 14.61
C PHE A 13 19.72 32.82 13.73
N SER A 14 19.30 32.98 12.48
CA SER A 14 19.74 34.11 11.67
C SER A 14 19.14 35.40 12.26
N ARG A 15 19.94 36.46 12.43
CA ARG A 15 19.46 37.78 12.86
C ARG A 15 18.70 38.46 11.71
N SER A 16 17.61 37.86 11.24
CA SER A 16 16.71 38.49 10.28
C SER A 16 15.83 39.51 11.00
N SER A 17 16.27 40.77 10.95
CA SER A 17 15.79 41.93 11.71
C SER A 17 14.38 42.44 11.35
N LYS A 18 13.45 41.60 10.87
CA LYS A 18 12.08 42.06 10.52
C LYS A 18 10.98 41.66 11.49
N LYS A 19 11.26 40.80 12.47
CA LYS A 19 10.27 40.38 13.47
C LYS A 19 10.86 40.45 14.88
N THR A 20 10.21 41.19 15.77
CA THR A 20 10.55 41.25 17.20
C THR A 20 9.78 40.14 17.90
N TYR A 21 10.49 39.13 18.39
CA TYR A 21 9.90 38.05 19.18
C TYR A 21 10.01 38.40 20.67
N SER A 22 8.89 38.40 21.39
CA SER A 22 8.88 38.48 22.85
C SER A 22 8.98 37.08 23.43
N LEU A 23 9.92 36.88 24.35
CA LEU A 23 10.12 35.59 25.01
C LEU A 23 9.01 35.40 26.06
N VAL A 24 8.00 34.59 25.73
CA VAL A 24 6.85 34.34 26.63
C VAL A 24 7.17 33.26 27.66
N GLU A 25 7.85 32.18 27.27
CA GLU A 25 8.25 31.10 28.20
C GLU A 25 9.34 30.21 27.59
N ILE A 26 10.28 29.73 28.40
CA ILE A 26 11.28 28.72 28.00
C ILE A 26 10.80 27.37 28.50
N VAL A 27 10.18 26.59 27.61
CA VAL A 27 9.82 25.20 27.90
C VAL A 27 11.01 24.30 27.55
N LYS A 28 11.61 23.63 28.54
CA LYS A 28 12.60 22.57 28.31
C LYS A 28 11.89 21.29 27.86
N ALA A 29 11.43 21.26 26.62
CA ALA A 29 11.04 20.02 25.95
C ALA A 29 12.23 19.52 25.10
N PRO A 30 12.51 18.21 25.05
CA PRO A 30 13.38 17.66 24.02
C PRO A 30 12.68 17.83 22.67
N THR A 31 12.91 18.96 21.99
CA THR A 31 12.34 19.20 20.67
C THR A 31 13.07 18.30 19.67
N THR A 32 12.33 17.39 19.04
CA THR A 32 12.83 16.57 17.90
C THR A 32 12.98 17.39 16.60
N MET A 33 12.93 18.72 16.69
CA MET A 33 13.15 19.66 15.60
C MET A 33 14.63 19.97 15.45
N VAL A 34 15.43 18.92 15.27
CA VAL A 34 16.81 19.08 14.81
C VAL A 34 16.68 19.44 13.33
N ASP A 35 17.07 20.65 12.95
CA ASP A 35 17.16 21.19 11.56
C ASP A 35 16.07 22.16 11.05
N LYS A 36 15.07 22.59 11.85
CA LYS A 36 14.14 23.66 11.41
C LYS A 36 13.97 24.76 12.45
N GLY A 37 14.35 25.99 12.09
CA GLY A 37 14.14 27.18 12.90
C GLY A 37 12.64 27.56 13.00
N PRO A 38 12.23 28.36 14.00
CA PRO A 38 10.85 28.83 14.15
C PRO A 38 10.26 29.51 12.89
N GLU A 39 11.12 30.07 12.05
CA GLU A 39 10.79 30.71 10.77
C GLU A 39 10.24 29.75 9.71
N ASP A 40 10.58 28.46 9.76
CA ASP A 40 10.11 27.42 8.85
C ASP A 40 8.91 26.63 9.42
N THR A 41 8.23 27.21 10.41
CA THR A 41 7.07 26.60 11.07
C THR A 41 5.84 27.50 11.00
N ILE A 42 4.67 26.86 10.99
CA ILE A 42 3.37 27.52 11.13
C ILE A 42 2.75 27.14 12.46
N PHE A 43 2.01 28.05 13.09
CA PHE A 43 1.32 27.75 14.34
C PHE A 43 0.24 26.69 14.12
N ALA A 44 0.28 25.62 14.92
CA ALA A 44 -0.76 24.59 14.90
C ALA A 44 -2.14 25.17 15.23
N PHE A 45 -2.20 26.06 16.21
CA PHE A 45 -3.41 26.81 16.57
C PHE A 45 -3.26 28.30 16.20
N PRO A 46 -4.23 28.92 15.52
CA PRO A 46 -5.48 28.33 15.01
C PRO A 46 -5.36 27.75 13.59
N ILE A 47 -4.22 27.92 12.90
CA ILE A 47 -4.12 27.71 11.44
C ILE A 47 -4.37 26.25 11.05
N VAL A 48 -3.59 25.31 11.60
CA VAL A 48 -3.74 23.88 11.28
C VAL A 48 -5.07 23.35 11.81
N ALA A 49 -5.47 23.76 13.02
CA ALA A 49 -6.76 23.37 13.61
C ALA A 49 -7.97 23.77 12.73
N ILE A 50 -7.96 24.95 12.12
CA ILE A 50 -9.02 25.37 11.18
C ILE A 50 -9.00 24.50 9.92
N LEU A 51 -7.83 24.18 9.38
CA LEU A 51 -7.71 23.30 8.21
C LEU A 51 -8.20 21.88 8.52
N GLU A 52 -7.84 21.33 9.68
CA GLU A 52 -8.33 20.04 10.16
C GLU A 52 -9.85 20.03 10.32
N LEU A 53 -10.42 21.10 10.90
CA LEU A 53 -11.87 21.26 11.01
C LEU A 53 -12.55 21.34 9.64
N MET A 54 -11.97 22.07 8.68
CA MET A 54 -12.50 22.13 7.31
C MET A 54 -12.45 20.75 6.62
N LEU A 55 -11.36 19.99 6.80
CA LEU A 55 -11.23 18.62 6.29
C LEU A 55 -12.22 17.67 6.97
N ALA A 56 -12.45 17.82 8.28
CA ALA A 56 -13.43 17.02 9.02
C ALA A 56 -14.87 17.30 8.56
N ILE A 57 -15.24 18.57 8.40
CA ILE A 57 -16.55 18.96 7.86
C ILE A 57 -16.69 18.48 6.41
N GLY A 58 -15.65 18.67 5.59
CA GLY A 58 -15.65 18.24 4.19
C GLY A 58 -15.79 16.72 4.04
N SER A 59 -15.02 15.93 4.80
CA SER A 59 -15.12 14.46 4.80
C SER A 59 -16.48 13.98 5.32
N THR A 60 -17.02 14.59 6.37
CA THR A 60 -18.37 14.31 6.87
C THR A 60 -19.43 14.60 5.80
N LEU A 61 -19.32 15.74 5.12
CA LEU A 61 -20.23 16.11 4.04
C LEU A 61 -20.16 15.10 2.88
N VAL A 62 -18.95 14.66 2.48
CA VAL A 62 -18.77 13.64 1.46
C VAL A 62 -19.44 12.32 1.85
N LEU A 63 -19.27 11.88 3.11
CA LEU A 63 -19.91 10.66 3.61
C LEU A 63 -21.44 10.77 3.64
N VAL A 64 -21.98 11.92 4.06
CA VAL A 64 -23.43 12.16 4.04
C VAL A 64 -23.96 12.16 2.61
N ILE A 65 -23.29 12.85 1.68
CA ILE A 65 -23.69 12.84 0.26
C ILE A 65 -23.63 11.42 -0.30
N PHE A 66 -22.57 10.67 -0.03
CA PHE A 66 -22.44 9.29 -0.48
C PHE A 66 -23.59 8.42 0.06
N SER A 67 -23.90 8.53 1.36
CA SER A 67 -25.01 7.82 2.00
C SER A 67 -26.39 8.20 1.46
N LEU A 68 -26.56 9.38 0.87
CA LEU A 68 -27.81 9.79 0.22
C LEU A 68 -27.92 9.30 -1.23
N LEU A 69 -26.78 9.00 -1.87
CA LEU A 69 -26.72 8.52 -3.26
C LEU A 69 -26.69 7.00 -3.37
N LYS A 70 -26.24 6.31 -2.31
CA LYS A 70 -26.09 4.85 -2.27
C LYS A 70 -26.76 4.28 -1.03
N ASP A 71 -27.80 3.48 -1.28
CA ASP A 71 -28.51 2.73 -0.26
C ASP A 71 -27.70 1.47 0.09
N ALA A 72 -27.56 1.20 1.38
CA ALA A 72 -27.05 -0.08 1.87
C ALA A 72 -28.21 -1.06 2.00
N PRO A 73 -28.35 -2.05 1.10
CA PRO A 73 -29.46 -3.01 1.17
C PRO A 73 -29.34 -3.87 2.43
N LEU A 74 -30.48 -4.16 3.06
CA LEU A 74 -30.54 -5.10 4.17
C LEU A 74 -30.66 -6.52 3.63
N GLU A 75 -29.72 -7.38 4.01
CA GLU A 75 -29.74 -8.82 3.69
C GLU A 75 -30.69 -9.59 4.63
N GLU A 76 -30.95 -10.85 4.28
CA GLU A 76 -31.71 -11.77 5.13
C GLU A 76 -30.97 -12.08 6.45
N LEU A 77 -31.72 -12.53 7.46
CA LEU A 77 -31.12 -12.98 8.71
C LEU A 77 -30.18 -14.17 8.47
N ALA A 78 -29.02 -14.14 9.13
CA ALA A 78 -27.99 -15.17 8.99
C ALA A 78 -28.55 -16.58 9.24
N ASN A 79 -28.41 -17.44 8.24
CA ASN A 79 -28.82 -18.84 8.30
C ASN A 79 -27.61 -19.76 8.07
N PRO A 80 -27.13 -20.51 9.08
CA PRO A 80 -25.96 -21.37 8.93
C PRO A 80 -26.18 -22.58 8.02
N LEU A 81 -27.42 -22.86 7.61
CA LEU A 81 -27.75 -23.93 6.66
C LEU A 81 -27.69 -23.47 5.19
N ILE A 82 -27.57 -22.17 4.94
CA ILE A 82 -27.54 -21.59 3.59
C ILE A 82 -26.34 -20.67 3.47
N THR A 83 -25.44 -20.95 2.54
CA THR A 83 -24.31 -20.06 2.23
C THR A 83 -24.74 -19.03 1.20
N THR A 84 -24.43 -17.75 1.43
CA THR A 84 -24.70 -16.68 0.48
C THR A 84 -23.82 -16.82 -0.76
N ASP A 85 -24.37 -16.51 -1.92
CA ASP A 85 -23.64 -16.55 -3.19
C ASP A 85 -23.81 -15.22 -3.95
N PRO A 86 -22.72 -14.47 -4.20
CA PRO A 86 -21.34 -14.71 -3.76
C PRO A 86 -21.09 -14.23 -2.33
N ALA A 87 -20.39 -15.03 -1.53
CA ALA A 87 -19.87 -14.61 -0.24
C ALA A 87 -18.62 -13.73 -0.42
N LYS A 88 -18.80 -12.41 -0.58
CA LYS A 88 -17.70 -11.43 -0.69
C LYS A 88 -17.33 -10.84 0.68
N ALA A 89 -16.04 -10.68 0.92
CA ALA A 89 -15.51 -9.94 2.05
C ALA A 89 -15.65 -8.41 1.81
N PRO A 90 -15.60 -7.60 2.87
CA PRO A 90 -15.49 -6.15 2.73
C PRO A 90 -14.32 -5.77 1.82
N TRP A 91 -14.46 -4.68 1.07
CA TRP A 91 -13.53 -4.30 0.00
C TRP A 91 -12.06 -4.24 0.44
N TYR A 92 -11.78 -3.81 1.67
CA TYR A 92 -10.42 -3.72 2.22
C TYR A 92 -9.78 -5.08 2.54
N PHE A 93 -10.57 -6.16 2.60
CA PHE A 93 -10.11 -7.55 2.69
C PHE A 93 -10.24 -8.32 1.39
N MET A 94 -10.83 -7.72 0.35
CA MET A 94 -11.08 -8.38 -0.93
C MET A 94 -9.79 -8.89 -1.58
N GLY A 95 -8.68 -8.15 -1.47
CA GLY A 95 -7.39 -8.62 -1.97
C GLY A 95 -6.86 -9.87 -1.24
N LEU A 96 -7.14 -10.02 0.05
CA LEU A 96 -6.80 -11.25 0.80
C LEU A 96 -7.70 -12.41 0.39
N GLN A 97 -8.99 -12.15 0.18
CA GLN A 97 -9.92 -13.16 -0.31
C GLN A 97 -9.54 -13.64 -1.71
N GLU A 98 -9.18 -12.73 -2.61
CA GLU A 98 -8.70 -13.09 -3.94
C GLU A 98 -7.44 -13.96 -3.86
N MET A 99 -6.53 -13.66 -2.93
CA MET A 99 -5.35 -14.48 -2.71
C MET A 99 -5.71 -15.90 -2.20
N LEU A 100 -6.73 -16.03 -1.33
CA LEU A 100 -7.21 -17.32 -0.83
C LEU A 100 -7.79 -18.22 -1.93
N GLU A 101 -8.30 -17.63 -3.01
CA GLU A 101 -8.78 -18.40 -4.16
C GLU A 101 -7.63 -19.08 -4.92
N HIS A 102 -6.42 -18.52 -4.87
CA HIS A 102 -5.28 -19.00 -5.65
C HIS A 102 -4.28 -19.85 -4.87
N MET A 103 -4.32 -19.83 -3.54
CA MET A 103 -3.33 -20.55 -2.72
C MET A 103 -3.84 -20.98 -1.36
N HIS A 104 -3.10 -21.86 -0.71
CA HIS A 104 -3.49 -22.45 0.56
C HIS A 104 -3.72 -21.38 1.65
N PRO A 105 -4.75 -21.54 2.52
CA PRO A 105 -5.11 -20.53 3.51
C PRO A 105 -4.00 -20.10 4.47
N THR A 106 -3.06 -20.98 4.79
CA THR A 106 -1.92 -20.61 5.64
C THR A 106 -0.94 -19.68 4.93
N LEU A 107 -0.75 -19.85 3.61
CA LEU A 107 0.15 -18.99 2.84
C LEU A 107 -0.49 -17.62 2.61
N ALA A 108 -1.74 -17.60 2.12
CA ALA A 108 -2.50 -16.38 1.85
C ALA A 108 -2.90 -15.63 3.12
N GLY A 109 -3.49 -16.31 4.10
CA GLY A 109 -4.08 -15.64 5.27
C GLY A 109 -3.08 -15.29 6.38
N ILE A 110 -1.95 -15.99 6.46
CA ILE A 110 -1.02 -15.87 7.60
C ILE A 110 0.37 -15.45 7.13
N ILE A 111 1.03 -16.24 6.28
CA ILE A 111 2.45 -16.04 5.96
C ILE A 111 2.66 -14.75 5.15
N LEU A 112 1.97 -14.57 4.02
CA LEU A 112 2.17 -13.40 3.16
C LEU A 112 1.79 -12.07 3.86
N PRO A 113 0.65 -11.97 4.57
CA PRO A 113 0.33 -10.77 5.36
C PRO A 113 1.35 -10.51 6.47
N ALA A 114 1.82 -11.54 7.17
CA ALA A 114 2.85 -11.37 8.19
C ALA A 114 4.17 -10.86 7.60
N LEU A 115 4.57 -11.37 6.43
CA LEU A 115 5.74 -10.87 5.70
C LEU A 115 5.55 -9.42 5.23
N ALA A 116 4.36 -9.07 4.73
CA ALA A 116 4.04 -7.70 4.32
C ALA A 116 4.12 -6.72 5.51
N VAL A 117 3.52 -7.06 6.65
CA VAL A 117 3.58 -6.24 7.87
C VAL A 117 5.02 -6.16 8.39
N GLY A 118 5.72 -7.29 8.46
CA GLY A 118 7.13 -7.33 8.86
C GLY A 118 8.02 -6.46 7.97
N PHE A 119 7.77 -6.48 6.65
CA PHE A 119 8.42 -5.59 5.70
C PHE A 119 8.12 -4.12 6.02
N LEU A 120 6.86 -3.72 6.19
CA LEU A 120 6.50 -2.33 6.51
C LEU A 120 7.15 -1.85 7.82
N ILE A 121 7.20 -2.70 8.85
CA ILE A 121 7.90 -2.43 10.11
C ILE A 121 9.41 -2.26 9.87
N SER A 122 10.00 -3.02 8.95
CA SER A 122 11.44 -2.98 8.67
C SER A 122 11.91 -1.71 7.94
N ILE A 123 11.01 -1.03 7.21
CA ILE A 123 11.34 0.15 6.38
C ILE A 123 12.22 1.18 7.12
N PRO A 124 11.81 1.74 8.28
CA PRO A 124 12.59 2.75 8.99
C PRO A 124 13.95 2.25 9.52
N TYR A 125 14.14 0.94 9.69
CA TYR A 125 15.39 0.36 10.19
C TYR A 125 16.41 0.12 9.08
N ILE A 126 15.97 0.02 7.83
CA ILE A 126 16.83 -0.26 6.68
C ILE A 126 17.08 1.02 5.86
N ASP A 127 16.05 1.84 5.58
CA ASP A 127 16.20 3.16 4.96
C ASP A 127 16.03 4.26 6.01
N TYR A 128 17.11 4.57 6.73
CA TYR A 128 17.17 5.64 7.71
C TYR A 128 17.67 6.97 7.12
N SER A 129 17.97 7.02 5.82
CA SER A 129 18.48 8.23 5.17
C SER A 129 17.40 9.30 5.06
N ARG A 130 17.75 10.55 5.36
CA ARG A 130 16.84 11.70 5.20
C ARG A 130 17.01 12.42 3.86
N GLU A 131 17.96 12.01 3.04
CA GLU A 131 18.18 12.61 1.72
C GLU A 131 16.89 12.56 0.91
N GLY A 132 16.52 13.60 0.16
CA GLY A 132 15.30 13.57 -0.67
C GLY A 132 13.97 13.40 0.09
N ALA A 133 13.93 13.60 1.41
CA ALA A 133 12.68 13.64 2.16
C ALA A 133 11.74 14.73 1.60
N GLY A 134 10.47 14.38 1.37
CA GLY A 134 9.49 15.28 0.74
C GLY A 134 9.54 15.32 -0.79
N VAL A 135 10.52 14.66 -1.43
CA VAL A 135 10.56 14.51 -2.89
C VAL A 135 10.03 13.14 -3.28
N TRP A 136 8.89 13.09 -3.98
CA TRP A 136 8.30 11.85 -4.47
C TRP A 136 9.32 11.00 -5.24
N PHE A 137 9.50 9.75 -4.77
CA PHE A 137 10.41 8.75 -5.32
C PHE A 137 11.91 9.12 -5.29
N THR A 138 12.29 10.14 -4.51
CA THR A 138 13.66 10.65 -4.28
C THR A 138 14.38 11.20 -5.51
N SER A 139 14.49 10.46 -6.62
CA SER A 139 15.28 10.81 -7.80
C SER A 139 14.58 10.47 -9.12
N LYS A 140 15.08 11.01 -10.25
CA LYS A 140 14.58 10.65 -11.60
C LYS A 140 14.70 9.15 -11.89
N ARG A 141 15.78 8.53 -11.41
CA ARG A 141 16.02 7.08 -11.51
C ARG A 141 14.99 6.31 -10.67
N GLY A 142 14.74 6.73 -9.43
CA GLY A 142 13.72 6.13 -8.57
C GLY A 142 12.32 6.16 -9.20
N LYS A 143 11.94 7.29 -9.83
CA LYS A 143 10.68 7.39 -10.60
C LYS A 143 10.57 6.35 -11.71
N SER A 144 11.64 6.16 -12.48
CA SER A 144 11.66 5.17 -13.56
C SER A 144 11.59 3.74 -13.01
N ILE A 145 12.32 3.44 -11.93
CA ILE A 145 12.28 2.13 -11.27
C ILE A 145 10.87 1.81 -10.80
N VAL A 146 10.21 2.75 -10.12
CA VAL A 146 8.83 2.59 -9.65
C VAL A 146 7.88 2.39 -10.83
N GLY A 147 8.01 3.18 -11.90
CA GLY A 147 7.17 3.03 -13.09
C GLY A 147 7.29 1.67 -13.75
N TRP A 148 8.53 1.19 -13.99
CA TRP A 148 8.76 -0.13 -14.58
C TRP A 148 8.36 -1.27 -13.66
N THR A 149 8.61 -1.15 -12.36
CA THR A 149 8.22 -2.16 -11.36
C THR A 149 6.70 -2.24 -11.23
N ALA A 150 6.01 -1.10 -11.25
CA ALA A 150 4.55 -1.04 -11.21
C ALA A 150 3.94 -1.69 -12.46
N LEU A 151 4.45 -1.37 -13.65
CA LEU A 151 4.00 -1.98 -14.89
C LEU A 151 4.24 -3.49 -14.91
N TYR A 152 5.44 -3.92 -14.51
CA TYR A 152 5.78 -5.34 -14.38
C TYR A 152 4.81 -6.06 -13.42
N THR A 153 4.62 -5.51 -12.22
CA THR A 153 3.77 -6.12 -11.18
C THR A 153 2.32 -6.20 -11.65
N LEU A 154 1.81 -5.12 -12.28
CA LEU A 154 0.46 -5.08 -12.83
C LEU A 154 0.24 -6.19 -13.86
N VAL A 155 1.13 -6.32 -14.85
CA VAL A 155 1.03 -7.31 -15.92
C VAL A 155 1.24 -8.72 -15.37
N ALA A 156 2.26 -8.94 -14.54
CA ALA A 156 2.58 -10.24 -13.97
C ALA A 156 1.46 -10.75 -13.05
N MET A 157 0.92 -9.88 -12.19
CA MET A 157 -0.12 -10.28 -11.25
C MET A 157 -1.45 -10.52 -11.95
N THR A 158 -1.83 -9.67 -12.91
CA THR A 158 -3.02 -9.90 -13.73
C THR A 158 -2.89 -11.19 -14.53
N GLY A 159 -1.71 -11.43 -15.13
CA GLY A 159 -1.42 -12.67 -15.85
C GLY A 159 -1.50 -13.91 -14.95
N PHE A 160 -0.98 -13.83 -13.72
CA PHE A 160 -1.08 -14.91 -12.74
C PHE A 160 -2.54 -15.25 -12.42
N VAL A 161 -3.37 -14.26 -12.08
CA VAL A 161 -4.80 -14.48 -11.80
C VAL A 161 -5.50 -15.14 -12.98
N LEU A 162 -5.29 -14.61 -14.20
CA LEU A 162 -5.97 -15.14 -15.40
C LEU A 162 -5.53 -16.56 -15.72
N VAL A 163 -4.23 -16.86 -15.62
CA VAL A 163 -3.69 -18.20 -15.88
C VAL A 163 -4.16 -19.19 -14.81
N ASP A 164 -4.13 -18.81 -13.53
CA ASP A 164 -4.58 -19.69 -12.44
C ASP A 164 -6.08 -19.96 -12.54
N ASN A 165 -6.89 -18.96 -12.89
CA ASN A 165 -8.33 -19.14 -13.12
C ASN A 165 -8.63 -20.05 -14.32
N ALA A 166 -7.85 -19.94 -15.41
CA ALA A 166 -8.06 -20.75 -16.61
C ALA A 166 -7.48 -22.17 -16.49
N PHE A 167 -6.37 -22.32 -15.76
CA PHE A 167 -5.61 -23.56 -15.63
C PHE A 167 -5.22 -23.80 -14.17
N PRO A 168 -6.18 -24.13 -13.28
CA PRO A 168 -5.89 -24.27 -11.86
C PRO A 168 -4.88 -25.41 -11.61
N PRO A 169 -3.68 -25.13 -11.08
CA PRO A 169 -2.67 -26.16 -10.84
C PRO A 169 -3.17 -27.28 -9.90
N ARG A 170 -4.06 -26.91 -8.97
CA ARG A 170 -4.72 -27.84 -8.03
C ARG A 170 -5.64 -28.85 -8.70
N GLU A 171 -6.18 -28.54 -9.88
CA GLU A 171 -7.05 -29.45 -10.63
C GLU A 171 -6.24 -30.25 -11.64
N LEU A 172 -5.38 -29.57 -12.40
CA LEU A 172 -4.56 -30.19 -13.43
C LEU A 172 -3.57 -31.22 -12.87
N LEU A 173 -3.04 -30.98 -11.68
CA LEU A 173 -2.01 -31.83 -11.05
C LEU A 173 -2.55 -32.60 -9.85
N ARG A 174 -3.88 -32.67 -9.68
CA ARG A 174 -4.54 -33.29 -8.51
C ARG A 174 -4.08 -34.73 -8.26
N ASP A 175 -3.95 -35.52 -9.33
CA ASP A 175 -3.58 -36.94 -9.24
C ASP A 175 -2.07 -37.17 -9.26
N MET A 176 -1.27 -36.12 -9.55
CA MET A 176 0.18 -36.23 -9.70
C MET A 176 0.96 -35.69 -8.51
N LEU A 177 0.45 -34.65 -7.84
CA LEU A 177 1.18 -33.93 -6.80
C LEU A 177 0.34 -33.75 -5.52
N PRO A 178 0.96 -33.75 -4.34
CA PRO A 178 0.27 -33.43 -3.08
C PRO A 178 -0.29 -32.00 -3.06
N ASN A 179 -1.39 -31.79 -2.32
CA ASN A 179 -2.02 -30.46 -2.15
C ASN A 179 -1.05 -29.38 -1.65
N LEU A 180 -0.07 -29.74 -0.82
CA LEU A 180 0.94 -28.79 -0.35
C LEU A 180 1.75 -28.19 -1.52
N VAL A 181 2.04 -28.99 -2.55
CA VAL A 181 2.82 -28.53 -3.71
C VAL A 181 1.95 -27.67 -4.62
N THR A 182 0.75 -28.13 -4.95
CA THR A 182 -0.15 -27.46 -5.90
C THR A 182 -0.75 -26.17 -5.35
N GLN A 183 -1.04 -26.12 -4.05
CA GLN A 183 -1.70 -24.96 -3.42
C GLN A 183 -0.74 -24.05 -2.65
N SER A 184 0.44 -24.52 -2.23
CA SER A 184 1.39 -23.67 -1.50
C SER A 184 2.68 -23.43 -2.27
N LEU A 185 3.36 -24.50 -2.70
CA LEU A 185 4.70 -24.36 -3.30
C LEU A 185 4.65 -23.66 -4.67
N ILE A 186 3.72 -24.05 -5.55
CA ILE A 186 3.61 -23.46 -6.90
C ILE A 186 3.19 -21.98 -6.81
N PRO A 187 2.05 -21.61 -6.18
CA PRO A 187 1.70 -20.20 -6.04
C PRO A 187 2.74 -19.40 -5.24
N GLY A 188 3.29 -19.98 -4.16
CA GLY A 188 4.34 -19.34 -3.37
C GLY A 188 5.62 -19.08 -4.15
N ALA A 189 6.01 -19.99 -5.05
CA ALA A 189 7.15 -19.80 -5.94
C ALA A 189 6.88 -18.68 -6.96
N VAL A 190 5.67 -18.60 -7.52
CA VAL A 190 5.28 -17.50 -8.41
C VAL A 190 5.32 -16.15 -7.68
N MET A 191 4.76 -16.08 -6.47
CA MET A 191 4.80 -14.86 -5.65
C MET A 191 6.24 -14.47 -5.27
N THR A 192 7.07 -15.45 -4.93
CA THR A 192 8.49 -15.22 -4.64
C THR A 192 9.21 -14.70 -5.88
N PHE A 193 8.97 -15.30 -7.05
CA PHE A 193 9.55 -14.85 -8.31
C PHE A 193 9.11 -13.43 -8.67
N LEU A 194 7.83 -13.10 -8.44
CA LEU A 194 7.27 -11.76 -8.63
C LEU A 194 8.02 -10.70 -7.81
N VAL A 195 8.40 -11.02 -6.56
CA VAL A 195 9.19 -10.10 -5.72
C VAL A 195 10.67 -10.09 -6.10
N VAL A 196 11.25 -11.27 -6.38
CA VAL A 196 12.71 -11.42 -6.57
C VAL A 196 13.17 -10.91 -7.94
N LEU A 197 12.39 -11.10 -9.01
CA LEU A 197 12.78 -10.68 -10.36
C LEU A 197 13.15 -9.18 -10.45
N PRO A 198 12.32 -8.22 -10.01
CA PRO A 198 12.69 -6.81 -10.10
C PRO A 198 13.91 -6.47 -9.23
N LEU A 199 14.13 -7.19 -8.12
CA LEU A 199 15.35 -7.06 -7.32
C LEU A 199 16.60 -7.58 -8.05
N LEU A 200 16.50 -8.68 -8.79
CA LEU A 200 17.58 -9.19 -9.63
C LEU A 200 17.90 -8.24 -10.79
N VAL A 201 16.88 -7.62 -11.38
CA VAL A 201 17.06 -6.58 -12.41
C VAL A 201 17.79 -5.37 -11.82
N LEU A 202 17.41 -4.94 -10.60
CA LEU A 202 18.17 -3.91 -9.88
C LEU A 202 19.61 -4.35 -9.58
N TRP A 203 19.84 -5.62 -9.23
CA TRP A 203 21.18 -6.14 -8.97
C TRP A 203 22.12 -6.02 -10.17
N ARG A 204 21.58 -6.20 -11.38
CA ARG A 204 22.34 -6.03 -12.61
C ARG A 204 22.89 -4.61 -12.77
N SER A 205 22.18 -3.62 -12.23
CA SER A 205 22.72 -2.27 -12.05
C SER A 205 23.52 -2.24 -10.75
N LYS A 206 24.85 -2.40 -10.82
CA LYS A 206 25.76 -2.48 -9.64
C LYS A 206 25.61 -1.34 -8.59
N GLU A 207 24.91 -0.26 -8.94
CA GLU A 207 24.58 0.87 -8.07
C GLU A 207 23.28 0.69 -7.28
N GLY A 208 22.30 -0.09 -7.78
CA GLY A 208 20.94 -0.15 -7.22
C GLY A 208 20.84 -0.87 -5.88
N ILE A 209 21.52 -2.01 -5.71
CA ILE A 209 21.46 -2.77 -4.44
C ILE A 209 22.19 -2.09 -3.29
N LYS A 210 23.19 -1.24 -3.59
CA LYS A 210 23.88 -0.46 -2.56
C LYS A 210 22.99 0.63 -1.98
N ASN A 211 21.91 0.99 -2.68
CA ASN A 211 20.96 2.00 -2.25
C ASN A 211 19.72 1.33 -1.63
N ALA A 212 19.68 1.28 -0.29
CA ALA A 212 18.56 0.74 0.47
C ALA A 212 17.21 1.33 0.02
N ARG A 213 17.19 2.59 -0.40
CA ARG A 213 15.97 3.25 -0.87
C ARG A 213 15.44 2.69 -2.18
N GLU A 214 16.30 2.44 -3.17
CA GLU A 214 15.85 1.88 -4.45
C GLU A 214 15.25 0.49 -4.26
N VAL A 215 15.85 -0.31 -3.36
CA VAL A 215 15.33 -1.61 -2.94
C VAL A 215 13.96 -1.47 -2.26
N MET A 216 13.82 -0.52 -1.32
CA MET A 216 12.56 -0.26 -0.64
C MET A 216 11.46 0.22 -1.57
N LEU A 217 11.79 1.09 -2.53
CA LEU A 217 10.85 1.54 -3.54
C LEU A 217 10.34 0.36 -4.39
N VAL A 218 11.21 -0.57 -4.79
CA VAL A 218 10.79 -1.76 -5.54
C VAL A 218 9.89 -2.65 -4.69
N LEU A 219 10.32 -3.04 -3.49
CA LEU A 219 9.55 -3.93 -2.61
C LEU A 219 8.18 -3.33 -2.27
N PHE A 220 8.14 -2.05 -1.92
CA PHE A 220 6.89 -1.35 -1.62
C PHE A 220 5.99 -1.23 -2.86
N THR A 221 6.57 -0.95 -4.03
CA THR A 221 5.79 -0.87 -5.28
C THR A 221 5.18 -2.23 -5.63
N VAL A 222 5.95 -3.31 -5.52
CA VAL A 222 5.45 -4.67 -5.73
C VAL A 222 4.30 -4.97 -4.77
N LEU A 223 4.50 -4.73 -3.47
CA LEU A 223 3.48 -4.94 -2.45
C LEU A 223 2.19 -4.16 -2.77
N PHE A 224 2.34 -2.86 -3.01
CA PHE A 224 1.21 -1.95 -3.22
C PHE A 224 0.44 -2.29 -4.48
N ILE A 225 1.11 -2.50 -5.61
CA ILE A 225 0.45 -2.83 -6.87
C ILE A 225 -0.19 -4.22 -6.81
N THR A 226 0.46 -5.19 -6.19
CA THR A 226 -0.14 -6.52 -5.97
C THR A 226 -1.43 -6.42 -5.16
N ALA A 227 -1.42 -5.67 -4.04
CA ALA A 227 -2.59 -5.46 -3.21
C ALA A 227 -3.73 -4.77 -3.98
N VAL A 228 -3.42 -3.75 -4.78
CA VAL A 228 -4.41 -3.05 -5.62
C VAL A 228 -5.00 -3.98 -6.68
N VAL A 229 -4.17 -4.73 -7.41
CA VAL A 229 -4.64 -5.66 -8.45
C VAL A 229 -5.54 -6.73 -7.85
N LEU A 230 -5.12 -7.40 -6.79
CA LEU A 230 -5.93 -8.42 -6.12
C LEU A 230 -7.25 -7.85 -5.60
N THR A 231 -7.22 -6.66 -5.00
CA THR A 231 -8.43 -6.01 -4.48
C THR A 231 -9.40 -5.65 -5.60
N LEU A 232 -8.91 -5.07 -6.70
CA LEU A 232 -9.74 -4.71 -7.84
C LEU A 232 -10.29 -5.94 -8.56
N THR A 233 -9.48 -6.98 -8.74
CA THR A 233 -9.93 -8.27 -9.31
C THR A 233 -11.04 -8.86 -8.48
N GLY A 234 -10.81 -9.05 -7.18
CA GLY A 234 -11.79 -9.65 -6.28
C GLY A 234 -13.08 -8.81 -6.21
N PHE A 235 -12.95 -7.49 -6.21
CA PHE A 235 -14.11 -6.60 -6.07
C PHE A 235 -14.94 -6.55 -7.35
N LEU A 236 -14.31 -6.25 -8.50
CA LEU A 236 -14.97 -5.93 -9.76
C LEU A 236 -15.23 -7.14 -10.67
N PHE A 237 -14.38 -8.18 -10.61
CA PHE A 237 -14.41 -9.28 -11.58
C PHE A 237 -14.95 -10.58 -10.99
N ARG A 238 -14.97 -10.76 -9.67
CA ARG A 238 -15.59 -11.94 -9.06
C ARG A 238 -17.12 -11.81 -9.04
N GLY A 239 -17.81 -12.78 -9.62
CA GLY A 239 -19.27 -12.85 -9.67
C GLY A 239 -19.84 -14.01 -8.84
N PRO A 240 -21.06 -14.48 -9.16
CA PRO A 240 -21.64 -15.68 -8.54
C PRO A 240 -20.70 -16.89 -8.64
N GLY A 241 -20.72 -17.74 -7.62
CA GLY A 241 -19.78 -18.86 -7.44
C GLY A 241 -18.34 -18.42 -7.12
N PHE A 242 -18.10 -17.12 -6.92
CA PHE A 242 -16.76 -16.53 -6.88
C PHE A 242 -15.94 -16.78 -8.16
N GLU A 243 -16.61 -16.99 -9.29
CA GLU A 243 -15.95 -17.16 -10.58
C GLU A 243 -15.59 -15.81 -11.22
N LEU A 244 -14.65 -15.83 -12.16
CA LEU A 244 -14.17 -14.63 -12.85
C LEU A 244 -15.05 -14.28 -14.05
N TYR A 245 -15.62 -13.07 -14.01
CA TYR A 245 -16.46 -12.50 -15.07
C TYR A 245 -15.95 -11.12 -15.47
N TRP A 246 -16.26 -10.71 -16.71
CA TRP A 246 -16.16 -9.30 -17.07
C TRP A 246 -17.27 -8.51 -16.36
N PRO A 247 -17.00 -7.29 -15.85
CA PRO A 247 -17.98 -6.52 -15.06
C PRO A 247 -19.33 -6.28 -15.78
N TRP A 248 -19.34 -6.23 -17.11
CA TRP A 248 -20.53 -6.02 -17.93
C TRP A 248 -21.19 -7.31 -18.45
N ALA A 249 -20.60 -8.48 -18.17
CA ALA A 249 -21.08 -9.78 -18.63
C ALA A 249 -21.45 -10.70 -17.46
N MET A 250 -21.77 -10.12 -16.30
CA MET A 250 -22.11 -10.87 -15.10
C MET A 250 -23.48 -11.56 -15.26
N PRO A 251 -23.61 -12.82 -14.82
CA PRO A 251 -24.85 -13.58 -14.95
C PRO A 251 -25.94 -13.05 -14.01
N ASN A 252 -27.19 -13.37 -14.33
CA ASN A 252 -28.36 -13.13 -13.47
C ASN A 252 -28.58 -11.67 -13.04
N GLY A 253 -28.06 -10.70 -13.81
CA GLY A 253 -28.19 -9.27 -13.49
C GLY A 253 -27.37 -8.82 -12.28
N TYR A 254 -26.41 -9.63 -11.81
CA TYR A 254 -25.51 -9.27 -10.72
C TYR A 254 -24.65 -8.06 -11.11
N ASN A 255 -24.56 -7.06 -10.22
CA ASN A 255 -23.73 -5.88 -10.40
C ASN A 255 -22.74 -5.77 -9.23
N PRO A 256 -21.42 -5.70 -9.50
CA PRO A 256 -20.41 -5.72 -8.44
C PRO A 256 -20.43 -4.44 -7.60
N MET A 257 -21.09 -3.38 -8.08
CA MET A 257 -21.19 -2.09 -7.39
C MET A 257 -22.40 -2.01 -6.45
N ASP A 258 -23.23 -3.05 -6.35
CA ASP A 258 -24.42 -3.04 -5.47
C ASP A 258 -24.04 -3.15 -3.98
N GLY A 259 -22.82 -3.59 -3.67
CA GLY A 259 -22.29 -3.67 -2.30
C GLY A 259 -21.48 -2.46 -1.82
N LEU A 260 -21.55 -1.31 -2.53
CA LEU A 260 -20.85 -0.07 -2.19
C LEU A 260 -21.74 0.96 -1.52
#